data_AF-M7WW74-F1
#
_entry.id   AF-M7WW74-F1
#
_cell.length_a   1.000
_cell.length_b   1.000
_cell.length_c   1.000
_cell.angle_alpha   90.00
_cell.angle_beta   90.00
_cell.angle_gamma   90.00
#
_symmetry.space_group_name_H-M   'P 1'
#
loop_
_entity.id
_entity.type
_entity.pdbx_description
1 polymer ?
#
loop_
_entity_poly.entity_id
_entity_poly.type
_entity_poly.pdbx_seq_one_letter_code
_entity_poly.pdbx_strand_id
1 'polypeptide(L)'
;MCAVLRARRWFGTLFEPTSDQLAAIALQPVVYGLIGQHIGQRSCRIHTHVLLAYANPRVRPTFIPGMYWDPAPGDYTSIRSYCDKDDDIYEWGATPSGRKGLQDAWNHFVDTIKAGEVDKDSQFLKNYEGELAHKNIWLVGPTGCGKSRMAHEAFPPEEKCVLIEDADPTMCKFIAHYFKIWCDRYPFIAEKKGGAIAVNASDYNLVVTSQYTIDECFPEERDAEAIRRRFDVFEFKEEDSLSFTWKSVTLD
;
A
#
# COMPACT_ATOMS: atom_id res chain seq x y z
N MET A 1 -5.29 2.08 -34.72
CA MET A 1 -6.58 1.91 -34.03
C MET A 1 -6.50 2.71 -32.75
N CYS A 2 -7.21 3.85 -32.66
CA CYS A 2 -7.09 4.76 -31.51
C CYS A 2 -7.80 4.14 -30.30
N ALA A 3 -7.10 3.97 -29.18
CA ALA A 3 -7.69 3.37 -27.98
C ALA A 3 -8.84 4.23 -27.45
N VAL A 4 -10.03 3.64 -27.28
CA VAL A 4 -11.18 4.34 -26.71
C VAL A 4 -10.95 4.54 -25.22
N LEU A 5 -10.91 5.80 -24.78
CA LEU A 5 -10.69 6.15 -23.38
C LEU A 5 -11.81 5.57 -22.49
N ARG A 6 -11.41 4.79 -21.47
CA ARG A 6 -12.32 4.23 -20.47
C ARG A 6 -11.90 4.74 -19.09
N ALA A 7 -12.85 5.29 -18.35
CA ALA A 7 -12.64 5.78 -16.99
C ALA A 7 -13.74 5.25 -16.06
N ARG A 8 -13.41 5.08 -14.78
CA ARG A 8 -14.41 4.74 -13.75
C ARG A 8 -15.23 5.95 -13.32
N ARG A 9 -14.70 7.15 -13.51
CA ARG A 9 -15.31 8.41 -13.06
C ARG A 9 -15.31 9.40 -14.20
N TRP A 10 -16.47 10.01 -14.42
CA TRP A 10 -16.69 11.02 -15.44
C TRP A 10 -17.22 12.28 -14.76
N PHE A 11 -16.61 13.41 -15.07
CA PHE A 11 -17.05 14.72 -14.64
C PHE A 11 -17.61 15.47 -15.84
N GLY A 12 -18.81 16.00 -15.72
CA GLY A 12 -19.46 16.69 -16.80
C GLY A 12 -20.00 18.06 -16.40
N THR A 13 -20.06 18.94 -17.37
CA THR A 13 -20.61 20.30 -17.20
C THR A 13 -21.71 20.53 -18.23
N LEU A 14 -22.85 21.04 -17.77
CA LEU A 14 -24.02 21.38 -18.58
C LEU A 14 -24.54 22.76 -18.17
N PHE A 15 -24.93 23.58 -19.14
CA PHE A 15 -25.54 24.89 -18.90
C PHE A 15 -27.05 24.77 -19.03
N GLU A 16 -27.78 25.40 -18.11
CA GLU A 16 -29.26 25.50 -18.14
C GLU A 16 -29.95 24.14 -18.39
N PRO A 17 -29.73 23.14 -17.50
CA PRO A 17 -30.28 21.82 -17.73
C PRO A 17 -31.81 21.83 -17.64
N THR A 18 -32.47 20.99 -18.43
CA THR A 18 -33.89 20.69 -18.24
C THR A 18 -34.08 19.68 -17.11
N SER A 19 -35.27 19.66 -16.51
CA SER A 19 -35.62 18.69 -15.47
C SER A 19 -35.47 17.24 -15.96
N ASP A 20 -35.78 16.96 -17.22
CA ASP A 20 -35.61 15.65 -17.84
C ASP A 20 -34.14 15.23 -17.94
N GLN A 21 -33.24 16.18 -18.24
CA GLN A 21 -31.80 15.90 -18.26
C GLN A 21 -31.28 15.57 -16.87
N LEU A 22 -31.70 16.32 -15.84
CA LEU A 22 -31.34 16.05 -14.45
C LEU A 22 -31.85 14.68 -14.00
N ALA A 23 -33.10 14.34 -14.33
CA ALA A 23 -33.67 13.03 -14.03
C ALA A 23 -32.91 11.89 -14.75
N ALA A 24 -32.58 12.06 -16.04
CA ALA A 24 -31.83 11.08 -16.80
C ALA A 24 -30.40 10.85 -16.24
N ILE A 25 -29.80 11.89 -15.65
CA ILE A 25 -28.50 11.80 -14.95
C ILE A 25 -28.66 11.06 -13.62
N ALA A 26 -29.66 11.40 -12.82
CA ALA A 26 -29.92 10.75 -11.53
C ALA A 26 -30.27 9.25 -11.66
N LEU A 27 -30.89 8.85 -12.77
CA LEU A 27 -31.25 7.46 -13.07
C LEU A 27 -30.08 6.60 -13.59
N GLN A 28 -28.87 7.16 -13.74
CA GLN A 28 -27.74 6.36 -14.20
C GLN A 28 -27.35 5.28 -13.17
N PRO A 29 -27.00 4.06 -13.63
CA PRO A 29 -26.56 2.97 -12.76
C PRO A 29 -25.11 3.19 -12.31
N VAL A 30 -24.93 4.15 -11.40
CA VAL A 30 -23.65 4.53 -10.78
C VAL A 30 -23.57 4.01 -9.35
N VAL A 31 -22.33 3.84 -8.86
CA VAL A 31 -22.06 3.55 -7.44
C VAL A 31 -22.18 4.83 -6.62
N TYR A 32 -21.76 5.96 -7.20
CA TYR A 32 -21.90 7.29 -6.63
C TYR A 32 -22.16 8.32 -7.71
N GLY A 33 -23.09 9.22 -7.45
CA GLY A 33 -23.41 10.35 -8.29
C GLY A 33 -23.51 11.63 -7.48
N LEU A 34 -23.10 12.74 -8.10
CA LEU A 34 -23.22 14.08 -7.55
C LEU A 34 -23.65 15.02 -8.65
N ILE A 35 -24.62 15.89 -8.35
CA ILE A 35 -25.03 17.04 -9.16
C ILE A 35 -24.85 18.27 -8.26
N GLY A 36 -24.07 19.25 -8.71
CA GLY A 36 -23.97 20.56 -8.06
C GLY A 36 -24.37 21.64 -9.04
N GLN A 37 -25.29 22.52 -8.62
CA GLN A 37 -25.71 23.67 -9.43
C GLN A 37 -25.18 24.96 -8.82
N HIS A 38 -24.74 25.88 -9.66
CA HIS A 38 -24.39 27.23 -9.22
C HIS A 38 -24.65 28.26 -10.32
N ILE A 39 -24.77 29.52 -9.94
CA ILE A 39 -24.91 30.62 -10.90
C ILE A 39 -23.50 31.12 -11.23
N GLY A 40 -23.08 30.98 -12.49
CA GLY A 40 -21.76 31.43 -12.90
C GLY A 40 -21.64 32.95 -12.77
N GLN A 41 -20.75 33.44 -11.91
CA GLN A 41 -20.59 34.89 -11.62
C GLN A 41 -20.32 35.76 -12.86
N ARG A 42 -19.74 35.20 -13.92
CA ARG A 42 -19.45 35.90 -15.18
C ARG A 42 -20.48 35.68 -16.28
N SER A 43 -21.08 34.49 -16.33
CA SER A 43 -22.03 34.10 -17.37
C SER A 43 -23.47 34.46 -17.00
N CYS A 44 -23.75 34.65 -15.70
CA CYS A 44 -25.09 34.78 -15.12
C CYS A 44 -26.04 33.63 -15.53
N ARG A 45 -25.49 32.44 -15.84
CA ARG A 45 -26.25 31.24 -16.22
C ARG A 45 -26.11 30.17 -15.16
N ILE A 46 -27.09 29.28 -15.10
CA ILE A 46 -27.03 28.09 -14.26
C ILE A 46 -26.01 27.12 -14.84
N HIS A 47 -24.96 26.85 -14.09
CA HIS A 47 -23.94 25.86 -14.39
C HIS A 47 -24.22 24.62 -13.55
N THR A 48 -24.38 23.48 -14.21
CA THR A 48 -24.59 22.20 -13.56
C THR A 48 -23.37 21.32 -13.76
N HIS A 49 -22.69 21.01 -12.66
CA HIS A 49 -21.58 20.08 -12.60
C HIS A 49 -22.06 18.73 -12.12
N VAL A 50 -21.57 17.67 -12.76
CA VAL A 50 -22.02 16.31 -12.48
C VAL A 50 -20.82 15.39 -12.37
N LEU A 51 -20.78 14.58 -11.33
CA LEU A 51 -19.85 13.46 -11.19
C LEU A 51 -20.63 12.15 -11.28
N LEU A 52 -20.20 11.25 -12.16
CA LEU A 52 -20.70 9.88 -12.25
C LEU A 52 -19.58 8.89 -12.00
N ALA A 53 -19.70 8.08 -10.97
CA ALA A 53 -18.74 7.03 -10.62
C ALA A 53 -19.32 5.63 -10.79
N TYR A 54 -18.71 4.82 -11.66
CA TYR A 54 -19.15 3.48 -11.99
C TYR A 54 -18.29 2.41 -11.29
N ALA A 55 -18.88 1.25 -11.02
CA ALA A 55 -18.17 0.10 -10.44
C ALA A 55 -17.00 -0.36 -11.34
N ASN A 56 -17.22 -0.36 -12.66
CA ASN A 56 -16.26 -0.79 -13.68
C ASN A 56 -15.97 0.36 -14.67
N PRO A 57 -14.76 0.43 -15.27
CA PRO A 57 -14.42 1.47 -16.25
C PRO A 57 -15.37 1.47 -17.45
N ARG A 58 -15.99 2.61 -17.73
CA ARG A 58 -16.89 2.83 -18.87
C ARG A 58 -16.31 3.86 -19.84
N VAL A 59 -16.74 3.77 -21.10
CA VAL A 59 -16.47 4.80 -22.10
C VAL A 59 -17.18 6.11 -21.74
N ARG A 60 -16.80 7.19 -22.41
CA ARG A 60 -17.40 8.52 -22.21
C ARG A 60 -18.93 8.45 -22.34
N PRO A 61 -19.69 8.99 -21.37
CA PRO A 61 -21.15 9.07 -21.48
C PRO A 61 -21.60 9.91 -22.68
N THR A 62 -22.71 9.49 -23.31
CA THR A 62 -23.31 10.19 -24.47
C THR A 62 -24.81 10.39 -24.34
N PHE A 63 -25.41 10.05 -23.20
CA PHE A 63 -26.86 10.03 -23.00
C PHE A 63 -27.48 11.42 -22.77
N ILE A 64 -26.67 12.45 -22.49
CA ILE A 64 -27.11 13.84 -22.41
C ILE A 64 -26.50 14.65 -23.55
N PRO A 65 -27.29 15.02 -24.58
CA PRO A 65 -26.85 15.93 -25.62
C PRO A 65 -26.45 17.29 -25.03
N GLY A 66 -25.35 17.87 -25.51
CA GLY A 66 -24.85 19.18 -25.07
C GLY A 66 -24.04 19.17 -23.77
N MET A 67 -23.94 18.03 -23.09
CA MET A 67 -23.11 17.90 -21.89
C MET A 67 -21.65 17.60 -22.27
N TYR A 68 -20.74 18.39 -21.73
CA TYR A 68 -19.31 18.20 -21.94
C TYR A 68 -18.74 17.31 -20.85
N TRP A 69 -18.19 16.14 -21.23
CA TRP A 69 -17.69 15.11 -20.33
C TRP A 69 -16.18 14.92 -20.45
N ASP A 70 -15.50 14.98 -19.30
CA ASP A 70 -14.09 14.65 -19.14
C ASP A 70 -13.88 13.58 -18.05
N PRO A 71 -12.76 12.85 -18.07
CA PRO A 71 -12.35 12.03 -16.93
C PRO A 71 -12.27 12.88 -15.66
N ALA A 72 -12.89 12.41 -14.57
CA ALA A 72 -12.96 13.21 -13.35
C ALA A 72 -11.57 13.44 -12.71
N PRO A 73 -11.15 14.70 -12.51
CA PRO A 73 -9.86 15.02 -11.88
C PRO A 73 -9.98 14.94 -10.35
N GLY A 74 -8.95 14.43 -9.66
CA GLY A 74 -8.88 14.44 -8.19
C GLY A 74 -9.68 13.33 -7.49
N ASP A 75 -9.95 13.52 -6.19
CA ASP A 75 -10.71 12.60 -5.33
C ASP A 75 -12.17 13.09 -5.13
N TYR A 76 -13.01 12.31 -4.44
CA TYR A 76 -14.42 12.68 -4.26
C TYR A 76 -14.59 13.96 -3.43
N THR A 77 -13.72 14.17 -2.43
CA THR A 77 -13.78 15.31 -1.52
C THR A 77 -13.45 16.61 -2.23
N SER A 78 -12.42 16.63 -3.07
CA SER A 78 -12.03 17.81 -3.83
C SER A 78 -13.08 18.18 -4.88
N ILE A 79 -13.66 17.19 -5.57
CA ILE A 79 -14.73 17.42 -6.55
C ILE A 79 -15.98 17.95 -5.85
N ARG A 80 -16.36 17.37 -4.70
CA ARG A 80 -17.50 17.82 -3.90
C ARG A 80 -17.33 19.28 -3.48
N SER A 81 -16.18 19.62 -2.89
CA SER A 81 -15.87 21.01 -2.51
C SER A 81 -15.88 21.98 -3.70
N TYR A 82 -15.50 21.52 -4.90
CA TYR A 82 -15.61 22.33 -6.11
C TYR A 82 -17.06 22.61 -6.52
N CYS A 83 -17.96 21.65 -6.31
CA CYS A 83 -19.38 21.73 -6.62
C CYS A 83 -20.19 22.47 -5.55
N ASP A 84 -19.66 22.61 -4.33
CA ASP A 84 -20.31 23.16 -3.13
C ASP A 84 -20.26 24.69 -3.01
N LYS A 85 -20.36 25.39 -4.14
CA LYS A 85 -20.17 26.85 -4.13
C LYS A 85 -21.39 27.65 -3.71
N ASP A 86 -22.61 27.10 -3.82
CA ASP A 86 -23.87 27.83 -3.57
C ASP A 86 -25.03 26.92 -3.06
N ASP A 87 -24.75 25.93 -2.20
CA ASP A 87 -25.72 25.12 -1.42
C ASP A 87 -26.70 24.15 -2.15
N ASP A 88 -26.79 24.13 -3.50
CA ASP A 88 -27.63 23.15 -4.23
C ASP A 88 -26.85 21.94 -4.74
N ILE A 89 -26.51 21.04 -3.81
CA ILE A 89 -25.93 19.72 -4.10
C ILE A 89 -26.97 18.61 -3.94
N TYR A 90 -27.08 17.77 -4.96
CA TYR A 90 -27.77 16.50 -4.91
C TYR A 90 -26.78 15.33 -5.09
N GLU A 91 -26.65 14.50 -4.07
CA GLU A 91 -25.79 13.31 -4.06
C GLU A 91 -26.62 12.03 -3.92
N TRP A 92 -26.21 10.96 -4.61
CA TRP A 92 -26.84 9.64 -4.46
C TRP A 92 -25.82 8.51 -4.56
N GLY A 93 -26.19 7.36 -4.00
CA GLY A 93 -25.30 6.21 -3.85
C GLY A 93 -24.33 6.39 -2.68
N ALA A 94 -23.35 5.50 -2.63
CA ALA A 94 -22.27 5.57 -1.63
C ALA A 94 -20.99 5.88 -2.38
N THR A 95 -20.24 6.91 -1.95
CA THR A 95 -18.87 7.09 -2.46
C THR A 95 -18.19 5.73 -2.39
N PRO A 96 -17.68 5.17 -3.51
CA PRO A 96 -16.86 3.97 -3.43
C PRO A 96 -15.75 4.39 -2.52
N SER A 97 -15.77 3.90 -1.28
CA SER A 97 -14.90 4.33 -0.18
C SER A 97 -13.52 4.43 -0.79
N GLY A 98 -13.09 5.67 -1.09
CA GLY A 98 -11.87 5.89 -1.83
C GLY A 98 -10.84 5.16 -1.00
N ARG A 99 -10.19 4.12 -1.56
CA ARG A 99 -9.43 3.10 -0.82
C ARG A 99 -9.03 3.67 0.52
N LYS A 100 -9.78 3.39 1.60
CA LYS A 100 -9.45 3.98 2.91
C LYS A 100 -7.98 3.64 3.09
N GLY A 101 -7.16 4.66 3.24
CA GLY A 101 -5.72 4.45 3.27
C GLY A 101 -5.48 3.39 4.33
N LEU A 102 -4.52 2.51 4.13
CA LEU A 102 -4.14 1.58 5.20
C LEU A 102 -3.83 2.35 6.50
N GLN A 103 -3.35 3.59 6.35
CA GLN A 103 -3.20 4.56 7.42
C GLN A 103 -4.51 4.94 8.14
N ASP A 104 -5.62 5.11 7.43
CA ASP A 104 -6.93 5.40 8.02
C ASP A 104 -7.48 4.17 8.76
N ALA A 105 -7.27 2.98 8.19
CA ALA A 105 -7.62 1.72 8.85
C ALA A 105 -6.78 1.50 10.12
N TRP A 106 -5.50 1.87 10.08
CA TRP A 106 -4.61 1.86 11.25
C TRP A 106 -5.06 2.85 12.33
N ASN A 107 -5.36 4.10 11.94
CA ASN A 107 -5.83 5.11 12.89
C ASN A 107 -7.13 4.66 13.58
N HIS A 108 -8.08 4.12 12.81
CA HIS A 108 -9.30 3.53 13.36
C HIS A 108 -9.02 2.35 14.29
N PHE A 109 -8.11 1.46 13.92
CA PHE A 109 -7.70 0.34 14.77
C PHE A 109 -7.07 0.81 16.10
N VAL A 110 -6.23 1.85 16.06
CA VAL A 110 -5.65 2.46 17.25
C VAL A 110 -6.74 3.09 18.13
N ASP A 111 -7.74 3.73 17.54
CA ASP A 111 -8.87 4.32 18.27
C ASP A 111 -9.76 3.25 18.91
N THR A 112 -9.99 2.12 18.26
CA THR A 112 -10.71 0.97 18.86
C THR A 112 -9.94 0.38 20.05
N ILE A 113 -8.61 0.24 19.96
CA ILE A 113 -7.78 -0.20 21.09
C ILE A 113 -7.89 0.79 22.25
N LYS A 114 -7.80 2.11 21.98
CA LYS A 114 -7.94 3.15 23.01
C LYS A 114 -9.32 3.14 23.67
N ALA A 115 -10.37 2.78 22.92
CA ALA A 115 -11.73 2.61 23.43
C ALA A 115 -11.92 1.30 24.23
N GLY A 116 -10.91 0.42 24.29
CA GLY A 116 -10.95 -0.86 25.01
C GLY A 116 -11.60 -2.00 24.23
N GLU A 117 -11.95 -1.77 22.96
CA GLU A 117 -12.50 -2.79 22.06
C GLU A 117 -11.36 -3.35 21.21
N VAL A 118 -10.87 -4.55 21.57
CA VAL A 118 -9.77 -5.20 20.84
C VAL A 118 -10.34 -6.25 19.89
N ASP A 119 -10.29 -5.95 18.59
CA ASP A 119 -10.43 -6.98 17.55
C ASP A 119 -9.14 -7.82 17.49
N LYS A 120 -9.15 -8.96 18.18
CA LYS A 120 -7.99 -9.87 18.29
C LYS A 120 -7.59 -10.53 16.97
N ASP A 121 -8.50 -10.58 16.01
CA ASP A 121 -8.26 -11.20 14.70
C ASP A 121 -7.80 -10.18 13.64
N SER A 122 -7.60 -8.92 14.05
CA SER A 122 -7.07 -7.86 13.20
C SER A 122 -5.73 -8.26 12.59
N GLN A 123 -5.57 -8.01 11.29
CA GLN A 123 -4.29 -8.16 10.60
C GLN A 123 -3.16 -7.35 11.27
N PHE A 124 -3.49 -6.29 12.00
CA PHE A 124 -2.53 -5.47 12.75
C PHE A 124 -2.09 -6.09 14.08
N LEU A 125 -2.55 -7.31 14.43
CA LEU A 125 -2.15 -8.06 15.61
C LEU A 125 -1.48 -9.40 15.31
N LYS A 126 -1.22 -9.71 14.02
CA LYS A 126 -0.50 -10.93 13.62
C LYS A 126 0.99 -10.80 13.89
N ASN A 127 1.34 -11.02 15.16
CA ASN A 127 2.70 -10.99 15.66
C ASN A 127 3.41 -12.32 15.37
N TYR A 128 4.74 -12.26 15.28
CA TYR A 128 5.56 -13.46 15.37
C TYR A 128 5.65 -13.93 16.83
N GLU A 129 5.32 -15.19 17.08
CA GLU A 129 5.25 -15.78 18.42
C GLU A 129 6.53 -16.52 18.83
N GLY A 130 7.42 -16.84 17.89
CA GLY A 130 8.68 -17.54 18.15
C GLY A 130 9.79 -16.64 18.69
N GLU A 131 10.96 -17.24 18.95
CA GLU A 131 12.16 -16.51 19.35
C GLU A 131 12.72 -15.66 18.20
N LEU A 132 12.91 -14.37 18.46
CA LEU A 132 13.40 -13.44 17.44
C LEU A 132 14.80 -13.77 16.94
N ALA A 133 15.65 -14.34 17.78
CA ALA A 133 17.02 -14.74 17.40
C ALA A 133 17.04 -15.73 16.23
N HIS A 134 16.02 -16.59 16.12
CA HIS A 134 15.93 -17.63 15.09
C HIS A 134 14.98 -17.27 13.95
N LYS A 135 14.43 -16.06 13.95
CA LYS A 135 13.49 -15.61 12.92
C LYS A 135 14.21 -15.25 11.62
N ASN A 136 15.31 -14.52 11.70
CA ASN A 136 16.01 -13.95 10.56
C ASN A 136 17.42 -14.50 10.48
N ILE A 137 17.99 -14.54 9.28
CA ILE A 137 19.29 -15.17 9.01
C ILE A 137 20.23 -14.15 8.38
N TRP A 138 21.47 -14.09 8.89
CA TRP A 138 22.54 -13.26 8.34
C TRP A 138 23.69 -14.15 7.87
N LEU A 139 23.86 -14.26 6.56
CA LEU A 139 24.94 -14.99 5.91
C LEU A 139 26.10 -14.03 5.65
N VAL A 140 27.19 -14.18 6.39
CA VAL A 140 28.40 -13.34 6.27
C VAL A 140 29.59 -14.16 5.79
N GLY A 141 30.47 -13.56 4.98
CA GLY A 141 31.71 -14.20 4.55
C GLY A 141 32.29 -13.59 3.27
N PRO A 142 33.50 -14.01 2.86
CA PRO A 142 34.23 -13.39 1.76
C PRO A 142 33.54 -13.57 0.40
N THR A 143 33.94 -12.80 -0.61
CA THR A 143 33.42 -12.96 -1.97
C THR A 143 33.70 -14.37 -2.50
N GLY A 144 32.74 -14.97 -3.21
CA GLY A 144 32.91 -16.28 -3.84
C GLY A 144 32.70 -17.49 -2.92
N CYS A 145 32.40 -17.33 -1.63
CA CYS A 145 32.15 -18.45 -0.71
C CYS A 145 30.73 -19.08 -0.80
N GLY A 146 29.90 -18.65 -1.76
CA GLY A 146 28.60 -19.28 -2.03
C GLY A 146 27.40 -18.77 -1.23
N LYS A 147 27.49 -17.65 -0.49
CA LYS A 147 26.37 -17.07 0.30
C LYS A 147 25.08 -16.89 -0.49
N SER A 148 25.15 -16.19 -1.63
CA SER A 148 23.98 -15.93 -2.47
C SER A 148 23.40 -17.23 -3.01
N ARG A 149 24.27 -18.14 -3.49
CA ARG A 149 23.85 -19.47 -3.95
C ARG A 149 23.10 -20.22 -2.84
N MET A 150 23.64 -20.24 -1.62
CA MET A 150 22.99 -20.89 -0.48
C MET A 150 21.65 -20.22 -0.13
N ALA A 151 21.56 -18.89 -0.16
CA ALA A 151 20.30 -18.20 0.08
C ALA A 151 19.21 -18.61 -0.92
N HIS A 152 19.54 -18.67 -2.22
CA HIS A 152 18.60 -19.09 -3.27
C HIS A 152 18.27 -20.59 -3.23
N GLU A 153 19.22 -21.45 -2.86
CA GLU A 153 18.98 -22.90 -2.75
C GLU A 153 18.19 -23.28 -1.49
N ALA A 154 18.44 -22.62 -0.36
CA ALA A 154 17.80 -22.92 0.92
C ALA A 154 16.43 -22.24 1.07
N PHE A 155 16.23 -21.09 0.41
CA PHE A 155 14.99 -20.32 0.51
C PHE A 155 14.44 -20.04 -0.90
N PRO A 156 13.79 -21.03 -1.53
CA PRO A 156 13.26 -20.88 -2.87
C PRO A 156 12.09 -19.86 -2.87
N PRO A 157 11.82 -19.21 -4.01
CA PRO A 157 10.87 -18.09 -4.11
C PRO A 157 9.41 -18.47 -3.78
N GLU A 158 9.07 -19.75 -3.74
CA GLU A 158 7.78 -20.27 -3.29
C GLU A 158 7.60 -20.16 -1.76
N GLU A 159 8.70 -20.12 -1.00
CA GLU A 159 8.65 -19.82 0.42
C GLU A 159 8.52 -18.32 0.66
N LYS A 160 7.81 -17.93 1.72
CA LYS A 160 7.66 -16.52 2.10
C LYS A 160 8.96 -16.00 2.72
N CYS A 161 10.02 -15.93 1.93
CA CYS A 161 11.33 -15.42 2.32
C CYS A 161 11.59 -14.07 1.65
N VAL A 162 12.12 -13.11 2.41
CA VAL A 162 12.61 -11.84 1.88
C VAL A 162 14.13 -11.89 1.90
N LEU A 163 14.75 -11.82 0.73
CA LEU A 163 16.20 -11.81 0.58
C LEU A 163 16.72 -10.38 0.39
N ILE A 164 17.62 -9.95 1.25
CA ILE A 164 18.46 -8.75 1.05
C ILE A 164 19.82 -9.23 0.57
N GLU A 165 20.10 -9.01 -0.71
CA GLU A 165 21.39 -9.35 -1.29
C GLU A 165 22.41 -8.23 -1.12
N ASP A 166 23.64 -8.64 -0.81
CA ASP A 166 24.83 -7.80 -0.80
C ASP A 166 24.73 -6.56 0.12
N ALA A 167 24.30 -6.80 1.37
CA ALA A 167 24.26 -5.74 2.37
C ALA A 167 25.68 -5.25 2.69
N ASP A 168 25.88 -3.94 2.68
CA ASP A 168 27.16 -3.29 2.98
C ASP A 168 26.98 -2.14 3.99
N PRO A 169 28.05 -1.65 4.65
CA PRO A 169 27.98 -0.57 5.63
C PRO A 169 27.36 0.73 5.08
N THR A 170 27.58 1.04 3.81
CA THR A 170 27.04 2.25 3.17
C THR A 170 25.53 2.14 3.02
N MET A 171 25.04 1.01 2.50
CA MET A 171 23.60 0.73 2.42
C MET A 171 22.97 0.76 3.82
N CYS A 172 23.52 -0.04 4.74
CA CYS A 172 22.98 -0.27 6.08
C CYS A 172 22.89 1.01 6.93
N LYS A 173 23.84 1.94 6.76
CA LYS A 173 23.83 3.26 7.42
C LYS A 173 22.53 4.03 7.24
N PHE A 174 21.88 3.94 6.08
CA PHE A 174 20.66 4.72 5.79
C PHE A 174 19.37 3.97 6.15
N ILE A 175 19.45 2.66 6.41
CA ILE A 175 18.28 1.80 6.57
C ILE A 175 18.23 1.07 7.91
N ALA A 176 19.11 1.40 8.86
CA ALA A 176 19.12 0.82 10.22
C ALA A 176 17.74 0.89 10.92
N HIS A 177 17.03 2.01 10.78
CA HIS A 177 15.67 2.15 11.31
C HIS A 177 14.70 1.14 10.68
N TYR A 178 14.77 0.95 9.36
CA TYR A 178 13.93 -0.01 8.65
C TYR A 178 14.27 -1.45 8.98
N PHE A 179 15.56 -1.79 9.09
CA PHE A 179 16.00 -3.10 9.56
C PHE A 179 15.37 -3.42 10.92
N LYS A 180 15.41 -2.48 11.87
CA LYS A 180 14.79 -2.67 13.19
C LYS A 180 13.29 -2.93 13.13
N ILE A 181 12.58 -2.44 12.12
CA ILE A 181 11.15 -2.72 11.92
C ILE A 181 10.98 -4.08 11.23
N TRP A 182 11.70 -4.31 10.14
CA TRP A 182 11.57 -5.52 9.32
C TRP A 182 11.99 -6.80 10.06
N CYS A 183 12.96 -6.73 10.96
CA CYS A 183 13.38 -7.90 11.74
C CYS A 183 12.57 -8.09 13.03
N ASP A 184 11.62 -7.22 13.36
CA ASP A 184 10.84 -7.30 14.60
C ASP A 184 9.69 -8.32 14.52
N ARG A 185 9.02 -8.53 15.65
CA ARG A 185 7.88 -9.44 15.78
C ARG A 185 6.53 -8.81 15.44
N TYR A 186 6.46 -7.49 15.31
CA TYR A 186 5.20 -6.76 15.17
C TYR A 186 4.89 -6.45 13.71
N PRO A 187 3.62 -6.50 13.29
CA PRO A 187 3.20 -6.05 11.98
C PRO A 187 3.47 -4.55 11.81
N PHE A 188 3.72 -4.15 10.57
CA PHE A 188 4.02 -2.76 10.24
C PHE A 188 3.40 -2.36 8.90
N ILE A 189 3.35 -1.06 8.66
CA ILE A 189 2.90 -0.48 7.40
C ILE A 189 4.13 -0.19 6.56
N ALA A 190 4.25 -0.86 5.41
CA ALA A 190 5.29 -0.60 4.44
C ALA A 190 4.80 0.37 3.36
N GLU A 191 5.59 1.40 3.08
CA GLU A 191 5.34 2.29 1.95
C GLU A 191 5.70 1.58 0.63
N LYS A 192 4.85 1.73 -0.38
CA LYS A 192 5.16 1.35 -1.76
C LYS A 192 4.82 2.51 -2.69
N LYS A 193 5.42 2.53 -3.88
CA LYS A 193 5.11 3.57 -4.87
C LYS A 193 3.59 3.65 -5.13
N GLY A 194 2.99 4.77 -4.74
CA GLY A 194 1.55 5.02 -4.90
C GLY A 194 0.63 4.37 -3.85
N GLY A 195 1.14 3.99 -2.67
CA GLY A 195 0.31 3.56 -1.56
C GLY A 195 1.08 2.94 -0.38
N ALA A 196 0.36 2.21 0.47
CA ALA A 196 0.96 1.47 1.58
C ALA A 196 0.38 0.05 1.64
N ILE A 197 1.14 -0.88 2.22
CA ILE A 197 0.71 -2.27 2.46
C ILE A 197 0.94 -2.65 3.92
N ALA A 198 0.05 -3.45 4.49
CA ALA A 198 0.25 -4.02 5.82
C ALA A 198 1.08 -5.27 5.65
N VAL A 199 2.18 -5.35 6.37
CA VAL A 199 3.08 -6.49 6.37
C VAL A 199 3.01 -7.13 7.74
N ASN A 200 2.64 -8.41 7.78
CA ASN A 200 2.68 -9.16 9.03
C ASN A 200 4.07 -9.73 9.23
N ALA A 201 4.61 -9.57 10.44
CA ALA A 201 5.93 -10.07 10.79
C ALA A 201 6.00 -11.61 10.82
N SER A 202 4.86 -12.30 10.91
CA SER A 202 4.78 -13.77 10.83
C SER A 202 4.74 -14.30 9.40
N ASP A 203 4.50 -13.44 8.42
CA ASP A 203 4.35 -13.85 7.02
C ASP A 203 5.69 -14.00 6.31
N TYR A 204 6.83 -13.67 6.93
CA TYR A 204 8.11 -13.85 6.27
C TYR A 204 9.29 -14.01 7.23
N ASN A 205 10.34 -14.65 6.70
CA ASN A 205 11.69 -14.65 7.26
C ASN A 205 12.58 -13.71 6.44
N LEU A 206 13.46 -12.96 7.10
CA LEU A 206 14.43 -12.10 6.44
C LEU A 206 15.77 -12.83 6.35
N VAL A 207 16.29 -13.00 5.14
CA VAL A 207 17.62 -13.54 4.88
C VAL A 207 18.48 -12.43 4.32
N VAL A 208 19.65 -12.22 4.91
CA VAL A 208 20.60 -11.19 4.48
C VAL A 208 21.89 -11.88 4.06
N THR A 209 22.43 -11.48 2.92
CA THR A 209 23.79 -11.88 2.51
C THR A 209 24.70 -10.67 2.53
N SER A 210 25.90 -10.82 3.08
CA SER A 210 26.84 -9.71 3.25
C SER A 210 28.28 -10.20 3.26
N GLN A 211 29.25 -9.36 2.87
CA GLN A 211 30.66 -9.61 3.17
C GLN A 211 31.10 -9.06 4.53
N TYR A 212 30.24 -8.26 5.14
CA TYR A 212 30.44 -7.55 6.39
C TYR A 212 29.54 -8.13 7.49
N THR A 213 30.06 -8.16 8.70
CA THR A 213 29.30 -8.51 9.90
C THR A 213 28.21 -7.48 10.18
N ILE A 214 27.24 -7.83 11.03
CA ILE A 214 26.20 -6.90 11.48
C ILE A 214 26.84 -5.65 12.11
N ASP A 215 27.91 -5.81 12.89
CA ASP A 215 28.57 -4.71 13.60
C ASP A 215 29.30 -3.77 12.62
N GLU A 216 29.87 -4.31 11.54
CA GLU A 216 30.45 -3.50 10.46
C GLU A 216 29.37 -2.79 9.64
N CYS A 217 28.24 -3.45 9.38
CA CYS A 217 27.11 -2.87 8.66
C CYS A 217 26.40 -1.77 9.46
N PHE A 218 26.33 -1.90 10.79
CA PHE A 218 25.66 -0.98 11.70
C PHE A 218 26.66 -0.45 12.74
N PRO A 219 27.47 0.58 12.40
CA PRO A 219 28.55 1.04 13.28
C PRO A 219 28.07 1.71 14.58
N GLU A 220 26.78 2.05 14.68
CA GLU A 220 26.19 2.55 15.93
C GLU A 220 25.76 1.36 16.81
N GLU A 221 26.40 1.20 17.97
CA GLU A 221 26.26 0.02 18.82
C GLU A 221 24.80 -0.27 19.21
N ARG A 222 24.01 0.77 19.48
CA ARG A 222 22.59 0.61 19.85
C ARG A 222 21.76 0.00 18.72
N ASP A 223 22.12 0.32 17.48
CA ASP A 223 21.45 -0.24 16.31
C ASP A 223 21.94 -1.66 16.05
N ALA A 224 23.26 -1.89 16.12
CA ALA A 224 23.85 -3.21 16.00
C ALA A 224 23.27 -4.19 17.03
N GLU A 225 23.23 -3.84 18.30
CA GLU A 225 22.68 -4.69 19.38
C GLU A 225 21.20 -5.03 19.15
N ALA A 226 20.40 -4.04 18.76
CA ALA A 226 18.98 -4.23 18.49
C ALA A 226 18.71 -5.16 17.30
N ILE A 227 19.59 -5.14 16.30
CA ILE A 227 19.52 -5.98 15.10
C ILE A 227 20.08 -7.37 15.40
N ARG A 228 21.28 -7.47 15.98
CA ARG A 228 22.00 -8.71 16.30
C ARG A 228 21.15 -9.68 17.11
N ARG A 229 20.37 -9.20 18.10
CA ARG A 229 19.47 -10.05 18.90
C ARG A 229 18.28 -10.67 18.12
N ARG A 230 18.10 -10.31 16.85
CA ARG A 230 17.00 -10.74 15.98
C ARG A 230 17.48 -11.55 14.77
N PHE A 231 18.76 -11.91 14.72
CA PHE A 231 19.36 -12.66 13.62
C PHE A 231 20.16 -13.85 14.12
N ASP A 232 20.07 -14.95 13.39
CA ASP A 232 20.98 -16.08 13.46
C ASP A 232 22.09 -15.85 12.44
N VAL A 233 23.34 -15.75 12.90
CA VAL A 233 24.48 -15.33 12.07
C VAL A 233 25.27 -16.56 11.66
N PHE A 234 25.45 -16.74 10.36
CA PHE A 234 26.24 -17.83 9.78
C PHE A 234 27.44 -17.26 9.04
N GLU A 235 28.63 -17.64 9.51
CA GLU A 235 29.90 -17.26 8.91
C GLU A 235 30.37 -18.33 7.92
N PHE A 236 30.58 -17.93 6.66
CA PHE A 236 31.19 -18.75 5.64
C PHE A 236 32.70 -18.52 5.65
N LYS A 237 33.46 -19.60 5.74
CA LYS A 237 34.91 -19.57 5.52
C LYS A 237 35.21 -19.88 4.06
N GLU A 238 36.39 -19.48 3.57
CA GLU A 238 36.81 -19.69 2.17
C GLU A 238 36.77 -21.16 1.72
N GLU A 239 36.82 -22.12 2.65
CA GLU A 239 36.84 -23.56 2.39
C GLU A 239 35.48 -24.27 2.57
N ASP A 240 34.45 -23.61 3.11
CA ASP A 240 33.18 -24.25 3.49
C ASP A 240 32.15 -24.31 2.35
N SER A 241 32.62 -24.58 1.12
CA SER A 241 31.70 -24.90 0.03
C SER A 241 31.09 -26.29 0.24
N LEU A 242 29.83 -26.31 0.67
CA LEU A 242 28.84 -27.39 0.50
C LEU A 242 28.71 -28.40 1.65
N SER A 243 27.91 -28.04 2.66
CA SER A 243 26.69 -28.79 3.02
C SER A 243 26.05 -28.16 4.27
N PHE A 244 24.89 -27.54 4.13
CA PHE A 244 24.10 -27.09 5.27
C PHE A 244 22.62 -27.41 5.06
N THR A 245 22.00 -27.97 6.08
CA THR A 245 20.56 -28.19 6.16
C THR A 245 20.06 -27.42 7.38
N TRP A 246 19.29 -26.36 7.14
CA TRP A 246 18.61 -25.66 8.22
C TRP A 246 17.47 -26.54 8.74
N LYS A 247 17.39 -26.76 10.06
CA LYS A 247 16.54 -27.80 10.67
C LYS A 247 15.05 -27.51 10.48
N SER A 248 14.38 -28.49 9.86
CA SER A 248 12.97 -28.89 10.03
C SER A 248 11.92 -27.78 10.01
N VAL A 249 11.62 -27.25 8.83
CA VAL A 249 10.27 -26.78 8.53
C VAL A 249 9.46 -28.03 8.15
N THR A 250 8.74 -28.62 9.10
CA THR A 250 7.58 -29.43 8.76
C THR A 250 6.50 -28.47 8.29
N LEU A 251 6.30 -28.40 6.99
CA LEU A 251 5.07 -27.87 6.40
C LEU A 251 3.99 -28.95 6.60
N ASP A 252 3.07 -28.70 7.53
CA ASP A 252 1.74 -29.32 7.49
C ASP A 252 0.87 -28.60 6.43
#